data_AF-A0A348PN74-F1
#
_entry.id   AF-A0A348PN74-F1
#
_cell.length_a   1.000
_cell.length_b   1.000
_cell.length_c   1.000
_cell.angle_alpha   90.00
_cell.angle_beta   90.00
_cell.angle_gamma   90.00
#
_symmetry.space_group_name_H-M   'P 1'
#
loop_
_entity.id
_entity.type
_entity.pdbx_description
1 polymer ?
#
loop_
_entity_poly.entity_id
_entity_poly.type
_entity_poly.pdbx_seq_one_letter_code
_entity_poly.pdbx_strand_id
1 'polypeptide(L)'
;ISLEVALQLGEYIERAYENVDVIYTRKEDKFVTLKGRTTIANKADADLFLSIHCNSAANKEAFGTETFVMSMTKIAANLELAKRENSSILLEENYEQTYEGFNPDSPESLIARSIAQSVYLDQSLTLSAHIQEQYR
;
A
#
# COMPACT_ATOMS: atom_id res chain seq x y z
N ILE A 1 -5.83 -13.44 9.32
CA ILE A 1 -4.91 -12.50 10.02
C ILE A 1 -5.03 -11.09 9.45
N SER A 2 -4.47 -10.76 8.27
CA SER A 2 -4.49 -9.37 7.77
C SER A 2 -5.89 -8.74 7.65
N LEU A 3 -6.90 -9.50 7.22
CA LEU A 3 -8.29 -9.04 7.18
C LEU A 3 -8.81 -8.65 8.57
N GLU A 4 -8.59 -9.51 9.55
CA GLU A 4 -9.06 -9.32 10.92
C GLU A 4 -8.39 -8.10 11.58
N VAL A 5 -7.07 -7.97 11.40
CA VAL A 5 -6.31 -6.80 11.86
C VAL A 5 -6.83 -5.52 11.20
N ALA A 6 -7.11 -5.55 9.89
CA ALA A 6 -7.65 -4.39 9.17
C ALA A 6 -9.03 -3.97 9.69
N LEU A 7 -9.92 -4.92 9.95
CA LEU A 7 -11.26 -4.65 10.49
C LEU A 7 -11.19 -4.08 11.91
N GLN A 8 -10.34 -4.64 12.78
CA GLN A 8 -10.13 -4.11 14.13
C GLN A 8 -9.53 -2.70 14.12
N LEU A 9 -8.52 -2.46 13.28
CA LEU A 9 -7.92 -1.14 13.13
C LEU A 9 -8.97 -0.11 12.69
N GLY A 10 -9.78 -0.46 11.69
CA GLY A 10 -10.81 0.44 11.19
C GLY A 10 -11.88 0.72 12.24
N GLU A 11 -12.32 -0.28 13.02
CA GLU A 11 -13.25 -0.07 14.14
C GLU A 11 -12.65 0.90 15.19
N TYR A 12 -11.37 0.75 15.52
CA TYR A 12 -10.71 1.65 16.47
C TYR A 12 -10.61 3.08 15.95
N ILE A 13 -10.35 3.27 14.66
CA ILE A 13 -10.31 4.60 14.03
C ILE A 13 -11.70 5.24 14.06
N GLU A 14 -12.74 4.52 13.59
CA GLU A 14 -14.12 5.01 13.57
C GLU A 14 -14.63 5.38 14.97
N ARG A 15 -14.18 4.66 16.00
CA ARG A 15 -14.53 4.94 17.40
C ARG A 15 -13.75 6.10 18.01
N ALA A 16 -12.50 6.30 17.61
CA ALA A 16 -11.62 7.33 18.17
C ALA A 16 -11.80 8.70 17.49
N TYR A 17 -12.22 8.71 16.23
CA TYR A 17 -12.29 9.92 15.41
C TYR A 17 -13.63 9.99 14.66
N GLU A 18 -14.52 10.89 15.08
CA GLU A 18 -15.83 11.09 14.45
C GLU A 18 -15.74 11.68 13.03
N ASN A 19 -14.59 12.27 12.68
CA ASN A 19 -14.35 12.97 11.41
C ASN A 19 -13.42 12.21 10.47
N VAL A 20 -13.26 10.89 10.66
CA VAL A 20 -12.42 10.03 9.80
C VAL A 20 -13.27 8.91 9.22
N ASP A 21 -13.37 8.90 7.88
CA ASP A 21 -14.09 7.86 7.15
C ASP A 21 -13.16 6.69 6.80
N VAL A 22 -13.51 5.47 7.25
CA VAL A 22 -12.71 4.27 6.96
C VAL A 22 -13.28 3.52 5.75
N ILE A 23 -12.46 3.42 4.70
CA ILE A 23 -12.81 2.73 3.46
C ILE A 23 -11.98 1.46 3.32
N TYR A 24 -12.66 0.31 3.27
CA TYR A 24 -12.02 -0.99 3.16
C TYR A 24 -11.97 -1.44 1.69
N THR A 25 -10.81 -1.91 1.25
CA THR A 25 -10.69 -2.56 -0.07
C THR A 25 -11.43 -3.91 -0.13
N ARG A 26 -11.58 -4.58 1.02
CA ARG A 26 -12.43 -5.76 1.24
C ARG A 26 -12.86 -5.85 2.72
N LYS A 27 -14.06 -6.39 2.96
CA LYS A 27 -14.57 -6.73 4.31
C LYS A 27 -14.75 -8.23 4.54
N GLU A 28 -14.54 -9.02 3.49
CA GLU A 28 -14.72 -10.47 3.48
C GLU A 28 -13.47 -11.13 2.88
N ASP A 29 -13.40 -12.46 2.96
CA ASP A 29 -12.30 -13.23 2.39
C ASP A 29 -12.42 -13.41 0.87
N LYS A 30 -12.41 -12.28 0.17
CA LYS A 30 -12.41 -12.20 -1.29
C LYS A 30 -11.11 -11.61 -1.81
N PHE A 31 -10.65 -12.15 -2.93
CA PHE A 31 -9.50 -11.63 -3.62
C PHE A 31 -9.81 -10.27 -4.25
N VAL A 32 -8.89 -9.31 -4.07
CA VAL A 32 -8.94 -7.98 -4.71
C VAL A 32 -7.58 -7.73 -5.34
N THR A 33 -7.60 -7.48 -6.65
CA THR A 33 -6.40 -7.18 -7.45
C THR A 33 -5.70 -5.92 -6.95
N LEU A 34 -4.39 -5.82 -7.16
CA LEU A 34 -3.59 -4.66 -6.78
C LEU A 34 -4.13 -3.38 -7.44
N LYS A 35 -4.41 -3.46 -8.75
CA LYS A 35 -5.05 -2.36 -9.47
C LYS A 35 -6.45 -2.05 -8.94
N GLY A 36 -7.20 -3.06 -8.51
CA GLY A 36 -8.51 -2.88 -7.88
C GLY A 36 -8.41 -2.10 -6.57
N ARG A 37 -7.43 -2.41 -5.72
CA ARG A 37 -7.18 -1.70 -4.46
C ARG A 37 -6.87 -0.22 -4.68
N THR A 38 -5.95 0.09 -5.60
CA THR A 38 -5.60 1.48 -5.91
C THR A 38 -6.75 2.22 -6.60
N THR A 39 -7.54 1.53 -7.42
CA THR A 39 -8.75 2.10 -8.03
C THR A 39 -9.80 2.47 -6.99
N ILE A 40 -10.00 1.65 -5.97
CA ILE A 40 -10.93 1.96 -4.86
C ILE A 40 -10.48 3.22 -4.13
N ALA A 41 -9.20 3.29 -3.74
CA ALA A 41 -8.65 4.43 -3.03
C ALA A 41 -8.76 5.74 -3.84
N ASN A 42 -8.36 5.70 -5.11
CA ASN A 42 -8.41 6.88 -5.98
C ASN A 42 -9.84 7.34 -6.27
N LYS A 43 -10.80 6.41 -6.44
CA LYS A 43 -12.22 6.76 -6.66
C LYS A 43 -12.87 7.37 -5.42
N ALA A 44 -12.40 6.99 -4.24
CA ALA A 44 -12.85 7.53 -2.98
C ALA A 44 -12.17 8.86 -2.61
N ASP A 45 -11.20 9.33 -3.42
CA ASP A 45 -10.36 10.49 -3.12
C ASP A 45 -9.71 10.39 -1.72
N ALA A 46 -9.23 9.18 -1.39
CA ALA A 46 -8.73 8.89 -0.04
C ALA A 46 -7.44 9.68 0.28
N ASP A 47 -7.43 10.32 1.45
CA ASP A 47 -6.26 11.08 1.95
C ASP A 47 -5.09 10.18 2.39
N LEU A 48 -5.39 8.95 2.83
CA LEU A 48 -4.41 7.99 3.31
C LEU A 48 -4.75 6.58 2.82
N PHE A 49 -3.72 5.87 2.33
CA PHE A 49 -3.83 4.46 1.96
C PHE A 49 -2.90 3.61 2.83
N LEU A 50 -3.48 2.66 3.58
CA LEU A 50 -2.74 1.69 4.40
C LEU A 50 -2.95 0.27 3.85
N SER A 51 -1.84 -0.41 3.54
CA SER A 51 -1.85 -1.82 3.16
C SER A 51 -1.32 -2.67 4.32
N ILE A 52 -2.12 -3.61 4.81
CA ILE A 52 -1.78 -4.46 5.96
C ILE A 52 -1.39 -5.85 5.47
N HIS A 53 -0.17 -6.26 5.80
CA HIS A 53 0.43 -7.51 5.34
C HIS A 53 0.98 -8.32 6.51
N CYS A 54 1.02 -9.64 6.34
CA CYS A 54 1.81 -10.53 7.18
C CYS A 54 2.93 -11.07 6.30
N ASN A 55 4.13 -10.50 6.43
CA ASN A 55 5.24 -10.84 5.56
C ASN A 55 5.80 -12.24 5.89
N SER A 56 6.68 -12.75 5.01
CA SER A 56 7.39 -14.00 5.16
C SER A 56 8.87 -13.83 4.80
N ALA A 57 9.74 -14.37 5.63
CA ALA A 57 11.19 -14.35 5.43
C ALA A 57 11.74 -15.77 5.31
N ALA A 58 12.86 -15.91 4.57
CA ALA A 58 13.56 -17.18 4.46
C ALA A 58 14.17 -17.60 5.81
N ASN A 59 14.59 -16.62 6.62
CA ASN A 59 14.99 -16.85 8.00
C ASN A 59 13.74 -17.06 8.87
N LYS A 60 13.59 -18.26 9.43
CA LYS A 60 12.47 -18.61 10.32
C LYS A 60 12.54 -17.95 11.70
N GLU A 61 13.70 -17.43 12.08
CA GLU A 61 13.89 -16.68 13.32
C GLU A 61 13.54 -15.20 13.17
N ALA A 62 13.22 -14.72 11.97
CA ALA A 62 12.82 -13.33 11.76
C ALA A 62 11.42 -13.07 12.35
N PHE A 63 11.32 -12.08 13.23
CA PHE A 63 10.07 -11.61 13.82
C PHE A 63 10.12 -10.08 14.03
N GLY A 64 8.96 -9.45 14.14
CA GLY A 64 8.82 -8.01 14.36
C GLY A 64 7.87 -7.36 13.36
N THR A 65 7.85 -6.03 13.34
CA THR A 65 7.04 -5.22 12.43
C THR A 65 7.92 -4.36 11.53
N GLU A 66 7.49 -4.21 10.29
CA GLU A 66 8.14 -3.36 9.30
C GLU A 66 7.08 -2.48 8.64
N THR A 67 7.40 -1.21 8.42
CA THR A 67 6.52 -0.29 7.70
C THR A 67 7.25 0.20 6.46
N PHE A 68 6.62 0.02 5.30
CA PHE A 68 7.18 0.39 4.00
C PHE A 68 6.48 1.63 3.45
N VAL A 69 7.25 2.52 2.84
CA VAL A 69 6.75 3.69 2.11
C VAL A 69 7.20 3.60 0.66
N MET A 70 6.40 4.15 -0.25
CA MET A 70 6.72 4.14 -1.68
C MET A 70 7.91 5.06 -1.95
N SER A 71 9.07 4.49 -2.29
CA SER A 71 10.29 5.24 -2.61
C SER A 71 10.21 5.89 -4.01
N MET A 72 10.81 7.08 -4.12
CA MET A 72 10.99 7.87 -5.34
C MET A 72 11.98 7.26 -6.34
N THR A 73 12.87 6.35 -5.90
CA THR A 73 14.00 5.91 -6.73
C THR A 73 14.40 4.47 -6.39
N LYS A 74 14.71 3.72 -7.46
CA LYS A 74 15.10 2.30 -7.54
C LYS A 74 13.94 1.33 -7.75
N ILE A 75 13.50 1.28 -9.02
CA ILE A 75 12.65 0.23 -9.57
C ILE A 75 13.20 -1.16 -9.20
N ALA A 76 14.52 -1.40 -9.26
CA ALA A 76 15.09 -2.74 -9.04
C ALA A 76 15.05 -3.25 -7.58
N ALA A 77 15.37 -2.42 -6.58
CA ALA A 77 15.31 -2.83 -5.17
C ALA A 77 13.84 -2.87 -4.67
N ASN A 78 13.03 -1.93 -5.16
CA ASN A 78 11.58 -1.98 -4.95
C ASN A 78 10.96 -3.17 -5.67
N LEU A 79 11.55 -3.70 -6.75
CA LEU A 79 10.94 -4.78 -7.53
C LEU A 79 10.94 -6.10 -6.76
N GLU A 80 12.02 -6.48 -6.07
CA GLU A 80 12.01 -7.72 -5.28
C GLU A 80 11.10 -7.61 -4.05
N LEU A 81 11.09 -6.45 -3.40
CA LEU A 81 10.17 -6.16 -2.30
C LEU A 81 8.72 -6.15 -2.80
N ALA A 82 8.45 -5.45 -3.89
CA ALA A 82 7.14 -5.42 -4.54
C ALA A 82 6.76 -6.81 -5.05
N LYS A 83 7.67 -7.63 -5.56
CA LYS A 83 7.36 -9.01 -5.94
C LYS A 83 6.96 -9.85 -4.74
N ARG A 84 7.59 -9.64 -3.57
CA ARG A 84 7.20 -10.32 -2.33
C ARG A 84 5.83 -9.84 -1.83
N GLU A 85 5.67 -8.53 -1.63
CA GLU A 85 4.45 -7.94 -1.07
C GLU A 85 3.27 -8.01 -2.04
N ASN A 86 3.53 -7.80 -3.32
CA ASN A 86 2.57 -7.83 -4.41
C ASN A 86 2.58 -9.16 -5.16
N SER A 87 3.05 -10.25 -4.54
CA SER A 87 3.01 -11.61 -5.12
C SER A 87 1.60 -12.02 -5.55
N SER A 88 0.56 -11.37 -5.01
CA SER A 88 -0.81 -11.47 -5.49
C SER A 88 -1.00 -11.09 -6.96
N ILE A 89 -0.06 -10.40 -7.60
CA ILE A 89 -0.06 -10.13 -9.05
C ILE A 89 -0.11 -11.42 -9.87
N LEU A 90 0.50 -12.50 -9.37
CA LEU A 90 0.50 -13.82 -10.02
C LEU A 90 -0.88 -14.50 -9.95
N LEU A 91 -1.79 -14.00 -9.10
CA LEU A 91 -3.16 -14.49 -8.97
C LEU A 91 -4.14 -13.68 -9.84
N GLU A 92 -3.67 -12.66 -10.57
CA GLU A 92 -4.47 -11.85 -11.47
C GLU A 92 -4.49 -12.45 -12.89
N GLU A 93 -5.66 -12.93 -13.33
CA GLU A 93 -5.87 -13.30 -14.73
C GLU A 93 -5.69 -12.03 -15.60
N ASN A 94 -4.66 -12.01 -16.47
CA ASN A 94 -4.23 -10.89 -17.34
C ASN A 94 -3.29 -9.83 -16.73
N TYR A 95 -2.38 -10.20 -15.83
CA TYR A 95 -1.36 -9.26 -15.33
C TYR A 95 -0.52 -8.62 -16.46
N GLU A 96 -0.14 -9.37 -17.50
CA GLU A 96 0.70 -8.86 -18.61
C GLU A 96 0.02 -7.69 -19.35
N GLN A 97 -1.26 -7.81 -19.69
CA GLN A 97 -2.01 -6.74 -20.38
C GLN A 97 -2.44 -5.58 -19.44
N THR A 98 -2.63 -5.86 -18.15
CA THR A 98 -3.15 -4.87 -17.19
C THR A 98 -2.16 -3.74 -16.88
N TYR A 99 -0.86 -4.04 -17.03
CA TYR A 99 0.25 -3.11 -16.81
C TYR A 99 0.92 -2.62 -18.12
N GLU A 100 0.56 -3.16 -19.29
CA GLU A 100 1.05 -2.74 -20.62
C GLU A 100 0.56 -1.35 -21.08
N GLY A 101 -0.48 -0.80 -20.44
CA GLY A 101 -1.10 0.48 -20.84
C GLY A 101 -0.54 1.74 -20.17
N PHE A 102 0.55 1.64 -19.41
CA PHE A 102 1.18 2.82 -18.80
C PHE A 102 2.11 3.47 -19.82
N ASN A 103 1.71 4.59 -20.45
CA ASN A 103 2.64 5.43 -21.22
C ASN A 103 3.34 6.38 -20.22
N PRO A 104 4.57 6.06 -19.76
CA PRO A 104 5.30 6.85 -18.79
C PRO A 104 5.93 8.10 -19.43
N ASP A 105 5.84 8.29 -20.74
CA ASP A 105 6.84 9.09 -21.48
C ASP A 105 6.43 10.55 -21.71
N SER A 106 5.33 11.05 -21.11
CA SER A 106 5.09 12.50 -21.06
C SER A 106 5.95 13.12 -19.96
N PRO A 107 6.91 14.00 -20.30
CA PRO A 107 7.75 14.66 -19.32
C PRO A 107 6.94 15.40 -18.26
N GLU A 108 5.83 16.03 -18.63
CA GLU A 108 4.94 16.77 -17.73
C GLU A 108 4.25 15.86 -16.73
N SER A 109 3.78 14.70 -17.18
CA SER A 109 3.12 13.70 -16.33
C SER A 109 4.10 13.05 -15.35
N LEU A 110 5.34 12.81 -15.79
CA LEU A 110 6.42 12.33 -14.92
C LEU A 110 6.82 13.37 -13.88
N ILE A 111 6.95 14.63 -14.29
CA ILE A 111 7.28 15.74 -13.40
C ILE A 111 6.17 15.90 -12.36
N ALA A 112 4.90 15.95 -12.79
CA ALA A 112 3.75 16.08 -11.88
C ALA A 112 3.66 14.92 -10.89
N ARG A 113 3.86 13.68 -11.35
CA ARG A 113 3.90 12.49 -10.47
C ARG A 113 5.07 12.54 -9.49
N SER A 114 6.24 12.95 -9.95
CA SER A 114 7.42 13.07 -9.10
C SER A 114 7.23 14.13 -8.02
N ILE A 115 6.64 15.28 -8.38
CA ILE A 115 6.28 16.33 -7.42
C ILE A 115 5.24 15.80 -6.43
N ALA A 116 4.15 15.18 -6.90
CA ALA A 116 3.12 14.63 -6.04
C ALA A 116 3.69 13.57 -5.07
N GLN A 117 4.47 12.61 -5.57
CA GLN A 117 5.13 11.61 -4.72
C GLN A 117 6.11 12.26 -3.73
N SER A 118 6.86 13.29 -4.15
CA SER A 118 7.75 14.03 -3.26
C SER A 118 6.98 14.74 -2.14
N VAL A 119 5.80 15.29 -2.42
CA VAL A 119 4.95 15.95 -1.42
C VAL A 119 4.42 14.95 -0.39
N TYR A 120 3.95 13.78 -0.84
CA TYR A 120 3.35 12.78 0.06
C TYR A 120 4.39 11.86 0.74
N LEU A 121 5.64 11.84 0.27
CA LEU A 121 6.69 11.00 0.83
C LEU A 121 6.99 11.38 2.29
N ASP A 122 7.12 12.67 2.58
CA ASP A 122 7.43 13.16 3.94
C ASP A 122 6.32 12.80 4.95
N GLN A 123 5.06 12.96 4.52
CA GLN A 123 3.89 12.56 5.31
C GLN A 123 3.87 11.03 5.54
N SER A 124 4.16 10.26 4.50
CA SER A 124 4.25 8.79 4.60
C SER A 124 5.36 8.34 5.56
N LEU A 125 6.53 9.01 5.51
CA LEU A 125 7.65 8.73 6.39
C LEU A 125 7.33 9.10 7.84
N THR A 126 6.68 10.24 8.06
CA THR A 126 6.28 10.69 9.40
C THR A 126 5.31 9.70 10.05
N LEU A 127 4.26 9.29 9.33
CA LEU A 127 3.33 8.28 9.83
C LEU A 127 4.02 6.93 10.07
N SER A 128 4.87 6.49 9.14
CA SER A 128 5.64 5.25 9.28
C SER A 128 6.53 5.26 10.51
N ALA A 129 7.20 6.38 10.81
CA ALA A 129 8.02 6.53 12.00
C ALA A 129 7.19 6.40 13.28
N HIS A 130 6.03 7.08 13.37
CA HIS A 130 5.14 6.97 14.52
C HIS A 130 4.63 5.53 14.72
N ILE A 131 4.26 4.84 13.64
CA ILE A 131 3.86 3.43 13.71
C ILE A 131 5.01 2.59 14.27
N GLN A 132 6.21 2.68 13.70
CA GLN A 132 7.36 1.88 14.13
C GLN A 132 7.77 2.16 15.58
N GLU A 133 7.61 3.38 16.08
CA GLU A 133 7.90 3.73 17.48
C GLU A 133 7.00 2.98 18.47
N GLN A 134 5.74 2.71 18.10
CA GLN A 134 4.79 1.98 18.96
C GLN A 134 5.08 0.48 19.06
N TYR A 135 5.85 -0.08 18.11
CA TYR A 135 6.19 -1.51 18.06
C TYR A 135 7.65 -1.81 18.41
N ARG A 136 8.42 -0.80 18.84
CA ARG A 136 9.79 -0.94 19.32
C ARG A 136 9.87 -1.25 20.80
#